data_AF-F9RKN3-F1
#
_entry.id   AF-F9RKN3-F1
#
_cell.length_a   1.000
_cell.length_b   1.000
_cell.length_c   1.000
_cell.angle_alpha   90.00
_cell.angle_beta   90.00
_cell.angle_gamma   90.00
#
_symmetry.space_group_name_H-M   'P 1'
#
loop_
_entity.id
_entity.type
_entity.pdbx_description
1 polymer ?
#
loop_
_entity_poly.entity_id
_entity_poly.type
_entity_poly.pdbx_seq_one_letter_code
_entity_poly.pdbx_strand_id
1 'polypeptide(L)'
;MLKTIFFADVVRFIGRRKKHAEVFTYAQVQKNIVELYGDTETVKRSLRSVLKTLVDFRVLERQMNRTYKAYKLEHKVESKYKSWLLQSLMYNQRYRSRSLADMLDDLVWFPFVFSVSVNELETTWFDLHQQGNDLVLFKK
;
A
#
# COMPACT_ATOMS: atom_id res chain seq x y z
N MET A 1 -0.11 -13.87 12.01
CA MET A 1 -1.10 -13.23 11.10
C MET A 1 -0.99 -11.69 11.05
N LEU A 2 -0.43 -11.00 12.06
CA LEU A 2 -0.34 -9.51 12.12
C LEU A 2 0.75 -8.85 11.23
N LYS A 3 1.75 -9.59 10.76
CA LYS A 3 2.95 -9.01 10.09
C LYS A 3 2.65 -8.34 8.74
N THR A 4 1.75 -8.89 7.94
CA THR A 4 1.41 -8.34 6.61
C THR A 4 0.61 -7.04 6.71
N ILE A 5 -0.27 -6.92 7.70
CA ILE A 5 -1.04 -5.69 7.97
C ILE A 5 -0.10 -4.58 8.45
N PHE A 6 0.83 -4.91 9.36
CA PHE A 6 1.82 -3.95 9.84
C PHE A 6 2.66 -3.34 8.71
N PHE A 7 3.17 -4.17 7.79
CA PHE A 7 3.94 -3.68 6.64
C PHE A 7 3.08 -2.76 5.76
N ALA A 8 1.84 -3.15 5.47
CA ALA A 8 0.91 -2.37 4.67
C ALA A 8 0.61 -1.01 5.30
N ASP A 9 0.42 -0.92 6.61
CA ASP A 9 0.14 0.35 7.30
C ASP A 9 1.34 1.30 7.29
N VAL A 10 2.56 0.78 7.43
CA VAL A 10 3.78 1.57 7.25
C VAL A 10 3.85 2.12 5.81
N VAL A 11 3.61 1.28 4.81
CA VAL A 11 3.59 1.69 3.40
C VAL A 11 2.53 2.74 3.13
N ARG A 12 1.30 2.57 3.65
CA ARG A 12 0.21 3.56 3.52
C ARG A 12 0.57 4.89 4.14
N PHE A 13 1.19 4.90 5.32
CA PHE A 13 1.67 6.15 5.94
C PHE A 13 2.68 6.86 5.03
N ILE A 14 3.65 6.13 4.49
CA ILE A 14 4.67 6.68 3.60
C ILE A 14 4.04 7.20 2.30
N GLY A 15 3.15 6.43 1.68
CA GLY A 15 2.41 6.83 0.49
C GLY A 15 1.61 8.11 0.71
N ARG A 16 0.97 8.25 1.88
CA ARG A 16 0.28 9.49 2.28
C ARG A 16 1.24 10.66 2.37
N ARG A 17 2.39 10.46 3.04
CA ARG A 17 3.40 11.51 3.18
C ARG A 17 3.94 11.94 1.83
N LYS A 18 4.26 11.00 0.93
CA LYS A 18 4.74 11.29 -0.42
C LYS A 18 3.75 12.11 -1.26
N LYS A 19 2.44 11.97 -1.07
CA LYS A 19 1.44 12.85 -1.73
C LYS A 19 1.58 14.33 -1.31
N HIS A 20 2.14 14.61 -0.12
CA HIS A 20 2.23 15.97 0.44
C HIS A 20 3.67 16.52 0.60
N ALA A 21 4.66 15.65 0.79
CA ALA A 21 6.05 15.99 1.03
C ALA A 21 6.98 14.86 0.58
N GLU A 22 8.10 15.17 -0.06
CA GLU A 22 9.06 14.16 -0.56
C GLU A 22 9.89 13.49 0.55
N VAL A 23 9.98 14.12 1.72
CA VAL A 23 10.87 13.73 2.83
C VAL A 23 10.06 13.58 4.12
N PHE A 24 10.37 12.53 4.90
CA PHE A 24 9.79 12.31 6.22
C PHE A 24 10.84 11.82 7.22
N THR A 25 10.58 12.00 8.52
CA THR A 25 11.49 11.55 9.58
C THR A 25 11.07 10.21 10.16
N TYR A 26 12.02 9.46 10.75
CA TYR A 26 11.69 8.25 11.52
C TYR A 26 10.64 8.53 12.60
N ALA A 27 10.74 9.67 13.30
CA ALA A 27 9.82 10.01 14.38
C ALA A 27 8.38 10.21 13.88
N GLN A 28 8.20 10.77 12.67
CA GLN A 28 6.86 10.96 12.08
C GLN A 28 6.16 9.63 11.81
N VAL A 29 6.86 8.66 11.21
CA VAL A 29 6.30 7.32 10.95
C VAL A 29 6.17 6.51 12.24
N GLN A 30 7.13 6.60 13.15
CA GLN A 30 7.06 5.93 14.44
C GLN A 30 5.84 6.36 15.23
N LYS A 31 5.59 7.67 15.34
CA LYS A 31 4.42 8.19 16.06
C LYS A 31 3.14 7.54 15.58
N ASN A 32 2.90 7.53 14.27
CA ASN A 32 1.69 6.94 13.69
C ASN A 32 1.57 5.43 13.94
N ILE A 33 2.67 4.68 13.79
CA ILE A 33 2.65 3.23 13.95
C ILE A 33 2.50 2.81 15.41
N VAL A 34 3.09 3.57 16.34
CA VAL A 34 2.92 3.38 17.78
C VAL A 34 1.47 3.68 18.21
N GLU A 35 0.81 4.68 17.63
CA GLU A 35 -0.61 4.95 17.87
C GLU A 35 -1.51 3.75 17.47
N LEU A 36 -1.15 3.01 16.42
CA LEU A 36 -1.91 1.85 15.92
C LEU A 36 -1.61 0.54 16.67
N TYR A 37 -0.35 0.32 17.07
CA TYR A 37 0.14 -0.98 17.55
C TYR A 37 0.72 -0.95 18.97
N GLY A 38 0.76 0.20 19.61
CA GLY A 38 1.33 0.42 20.94
C GLY A 38 2.82 0.76 20.94
N ASP A 39 3.27 1.45 21.99
CA ASP A 39 4.68 1.84 22.16
C ASP A 39 5.48 0.69 22.77
N THR A 40 6.00 -0.19 21.92
CA THR A 40 6.86 -1.29 22.34
C THR A 40 8.13 -1.36 21.51
N GLU A 41 9.18 -1.94 22.09
CA GLU A 41 10.42 -2.18 21.35
C GLU A 41 10.22 -3.13 20.16
N THR A 42 9.27 -4.06 20.25
CA THR A 42 8.88 -4.94 19.14
C THR A 42 8.31 -4.15 17.96
N VAL A 43 7.44 -3.17 18.22
CA VAL A 43 6.88 -2.28 17.19
C VAL A 43 7.97 -1.42 16.55
N LYS A 44 8.82 -0.78 17.36
CA LYS A 44 9.94 0.04 16.85
C LYS A 44 10.95 -0.79 16.06
N ARG A 45 11.26 -2.01 16.50
CA ARG A 45 12.14 -2.94 15.76
C ARG A 45 11.52 -3.38 14.44
N SER A 46 10.22 -3.67 14.44
CA SER A 46 9.48 -4.05 13.22
C SER A 46 9.46 -2.89 12.22
N LEU A 47 9.17 -1.67 12.67
CA LEU A 47 9.23 -0.47 11.84
C LEU A 47 10.61 -0.27 11.22
N ARG A 48 11.70 -0.36 12.02
CA ARG A 48 13.07 -0.28 11.51
C ARG A 48 13.34 -1.33 10.43
N SER A 49 12.82 -2.54 10.59
CA SER A 49 12.98 -3.63 9.62
C SER A 49 12.24 -3.34 8.31
N VAL A 50 11.02 -2.79 8.39
CA VAL A 50 10.25 -2.36 7.19
C VAL A 50 10.98 -1.25 6.46
N LEU A 51 11.40 -0.19 7.16
CA LEU A 51 12.13 0.92 6.53
C LEU A 51 13.44 0.45 5.89
N LYS A 52 14.18 -0.44 6.57
CA LYS A 52 15.38 -1.06 5.99
C LYS A 52 15.05 -1.82 4.70
N THR A 53 14.01 -2.64 4.71
CA THR A 53 13.57 -3.40 3.52
C THR A 53 13.25 -2.46 2.35
N LEU A 54 12.52 -1.37 2.62
CA LEU A 54 12.19 -0.37 1.59
C LEU A 54 13.43 0.37 1.06
N VAL A 55 14.44 0.60 1.90
CA VAL A 55 15.73 1.15 1.46
C VAL A 55 16.52 0.14 0.61
N ASP A 56 16.56 -1.12 1.04
CA ASP A 56 17.26 -2.19 0.31
C ASP A 56 16.63 -2.40 -1.08
N PHE A 57 15.32 -2.21 -1.22
CA PHE A 57 14.60 -2.21 -2.50
C PHE A 57 14.64 -0.88 -3.27
N ARG A 58 15.41 0.12 -2.78
CA ARG A 58 15.52 1.45 -3.39
C ARG A 58 14.19 2.19 -3.55
N VAL A 59 13.21 1.85 -2.71
CA VAL A 59 11.95 2.59 -2.59
C VAL A 59 12.14 3.86 -1.77
N LEU A 60 13.00 3.78 -0.75
CA LEU A 60 13.39 4.89 0.10
C LEU A 60 14.90 5.13 0.00
N GLU A 61 15.29 6.38 0.17
CA GLU A 61 16.67 6.79 0.41
C GLU A 61 16.81 7.28 1.85
N ARG A 62 17.74 6.70 2.61
CA ARG A 62 18.07 7.21 3.95
C ARG A 62 19.04 8.39 3.80
N GLN A 63 18.63 9.54 4.32
CA GLN A 63 19.41 10.78 4.32
C GLN A 63 20.23 10.93 5.62
N MET A 64 21.24 11.81 5.61
CA MET A 64 22.17 12.01 6.74
C MET A 64 21.48 12.48 8.03
N ASN A 65 20.40 13.26 7.94
CA ASN A 65 19.68 13.87 9.06
C ASN A 65 18.55 12.98 9.64
N ARG A 66 18.68 11.64 9.56
CA ARG A 66 17.65 10.68 10.00
C ARG A 66 16.29 10.84 9.31
N THR A 67 16.31 11.44 8.12
CA THR A 67 15.13 11.50 7.24
C THR A 67 15.21 10.45 6.15
N TYR A 68 14.06 10.19 5.54
CA TYR A 68 13.90 9.29 4.42
C TYR A 68 13.27 10.09 3.28
N LYS A 69 13.85 9.96 2.09
CA LYS A 69 13.25 10.46 0.85
C LYS A 69 12.58 9.30 0.14
N ALA A 70 11.31 9.46 -0.23
CA ALA A 70 10.61 8.46 -1.03
C ALA A 70 10.91 8.67 -2.52
N TYR A 71 11.41 7.65 -3.21
CA TYR A 71 11.57 7.73 -4.66
C TYR A 71 10.22 7.58 -5.36
N LYS A 72 10.08 8.26 -6.50
CA LYS A 72 9.00 8.01 -7.44
C LYS A 72 9.39 6.81 -8.29
N LEU A 73 9.08 5.61 -7.81
CA LEU A 73 9.21 4.41 -8.64
C LEU A 73 8.01 4.34 -9.58
N GLU A 74 8.15 4.87 -10.79
CA GLU A 74 7.11 4.81 -11.83
C GLU A 74 7.01 3.43 -12.49
N HIS A 75 7.27 2.36 -11.75
CA HIS A 75 7.09 1.01 -12.25
C HIS A 75 5.60 0.74 -12.40
N LYS A 76 5.18 0.66 -13.67
CA LYS A 76 3.85 0.19 -14.04
C LYS A 76 3.77 -1.31 -13.80
N VAL A 77 2.71 -1.73 -13.12
CA VAL A 77 2.43 -3.15 -12.90
C VAL A 77 1.94 -3.77 -14.21
N GLU A 78 2.54 -4.89 -14.62
CA GLU A 78 2.11 -5.65 -15.80
C GLU A 78 0.65 -6.12 -15.65
N SER A 79 -0.10 -6.11 -16.75
CA SER A 79 -1.55 -6.36 -16.75
C SER A 79 -1.93 -7.70 -16.09
N LYS A 80 -1.18 -8.77 -16.39
CA LYS A 80 -1.37 -10.12 -15.84
C LYS A 80 -1.31 -10.23 -14.31
N TYR A 81 -0.75 -9.25 -13.61
CA TYR A 81 -0.68 -9.26 -12.14
C TYR A 81 -1.78 -8.41 -11.47
N LYS A 82 -2.46 -7.54 -12.22
CA LYS A 82 -3.37 -6.53 -11.66
C LYS A 82 -4.56 -7.17 -10.94
N SER A 83 -5.21 -8.14 -11.56
CA SER A 83 -6.38 -8.84 -10.99
C SER A 83 -6.00 -9.61 -9.71
N TRP A 84 -4.89 -10.33 -9.74
CA TRP A 84 -4.38 -11.05 -8.56
C TRP A 84 -4.03 -10.12 -7.39
N LEU A 85 -3.42 -8.96 -7.67
CA LEU A 85 -3.09 -7.96 -6.65
C LEU A 85 -4.34 -7.31 -6.06
N LEU A 86 -5.34 -6.95 -6.88
CA LEU A 86 -6.62 -6.44 -6.41
C LEU A 86 -7.30 -7.47 -5.49
N GLN A 87 -7.33 -8.74 -5.88
CA GLN A 87 -7.97 -9.77 -5.08
C GLN A 87 -7.22 -9.99 -3.75
N SER A 88 -5.89 -9.96 -3.79
CA SER A 88 -5.05 -10.03 -2.59
C SER A 88 -5.35 -8.90 -1.61
N LEU A 89 -5.58 -7.68 -2.12
CA LEU A 89 -6.02 -6.54 -1.30
C LEU A 89 -7.40 -6.83 -0.66
N MET A 90 -8.37 -7.34 -1.43
CA MET A 90 -9.69 -7.70 -0.89
C MET A 90 -9.59 -8.75 0.22
N TYR A 91 -8.76 -9.79 0.04
CA TYR A 91 -8.55 -10.80 1.08
C TYR A 91 -7.91 -10.21 2.33
N ASN A 92 -6.88 -9.38 2.17
CA ASN A 92 -6.18 -8.75 3.29
C ASN A 92 -7.13 -7.86 4.12
N GLN A 93 -7.97 -7.08 3.44
CA GLN A 93 -8.92 -6.16 4.06
C GLN A 93 -10.26 -6.81 4.42
N ARG A 94 -10.43 -8.10 4.12
CA ARG A 94 -11.67 -8.87 4.32
C ARG A 94 -12.88 -8.27 3.61
N TYR A 95 -12.67 -7.62 2.47
CA TYR A 95 -13.76 -7.13 1.64
C TYR A 95 -14.50 -8.30 0.96
N ARG A 96 -15.83 -8.29 1.07
CA ARG A 96 -16.70 -9.12 0.22
C ARG A 96 -16.88 -8.48 -1.15
N SER A 97 -17.07 -7.17 -1.15
CA SER A 97 -17.08 -6.32 -2.34
C SER A 97 -16.51 -4.93 -2.03
N ARG A 98 -16.02 -4.24 -3.06
CA ARG A 98 -15.52 -2.85 -2.96
C ARG A 98 -15.57 -2.20 -4.35
N SER A 99 -15.73 -0.88 -4.41
CA SER A 99 -15.59 -0.15 -5.66
C SER A 99 -14.13 -0.25 -6.16
N LEU A 100 -13.96 -0.37 -7.48
CA LEU A 100 -12.63 -0.37 -8.10
C LEU A 100 -11.90 0.94 -7.78
N ALA A 101 -12.60 2.08 -7.82
CA ALA A 101 -12.04 3.39 -7.53
C ALA A 101 -11.43 3.46 -6.13
N ASP A 102 -12.14 3.00 -5.09
CA ASP A 102 -11.62 2.98 -3.72
C ASP A 102 -10.39 2.08 -3.59
N MET A 103 -10.42 0.92 -4.25
CA MET A 103 -9.29 0.00 -4.23
C MET A 103 -8.06 0.62 -4.89
N LEU A 104 -8.24 1.36 -5.99
CA LEU A 104 -7.15 2.03 -6.70
C LEU A 104 -6.58 3.24 -5.93
N ASP A 105 -7.36 3.90 -5.08
CA ASP A 105 -6.87 5.02 -4.25
C ASP A 105 -6.13 4.56 -2.97
N ASP A 106 -6.19 3.26 -2.60
CA ASP A 106 -5.46 2.75 -1.43
C ASP A 106 -3.94 3.03 -1.56
N LEU A 107 -3.38 3.64 -0.52
CA LEU A 107 -1.97 4.02 -0.48
C LEU A 107 -1.02 2.83 -0.32
N VAL A 108 -1.54 1.61 -0.16
CA VAL A 108 -0.78 0.35 -0.18
C VAL A 108 -0.06 0.14 -1.51
N TRP A 109 -0.54 0.77 -2.60
CA TRP A 109 0.11 0.69 -3.91
C TRP A 109 1.44 1.42 -3.97
N PHE A 110 1.73 2.31 -3.02
CA PHE A 110 3.06 2.91 -2.94
C PHE A 110 4.13 1.80 -2.87
N PRO A 111 5.19 1.87 -3.69
CA PRO A 111 5.58 3.00 -4.53
C PRO A 111 5.13 2.92 -6.00
N PHE A 112 4.43 1.86 -6.38
CA PHE A 112 4.02 1.58 -7.76
C PHE A 112 2.95 2.55 -8.27
N VAL A 113 2.93 2.73 -9.59
CA VAL A 113 1.79 3.35 -10.27
C VAL A 113 0.81 2.23 -10.61
N PHE A 114 -0.18 2.06 -9.74
CA PHE A 114 -1.21 1.05 -9.92
C PHE A 114 -2.46 1.67 -10.54
N SER A 115 -2.82 1.18 -11.71
CA SER A 115 -4.06 1.51 -12.39
C SER A 115 -4.55 0.28 -13.15
N VAL A 116 -5.87 0.12 -13.23
CA VAL A 116 -6.49 -1.03 -13.88
C VAL A 116 -7.69 -0.52 -14.66
N SER A 117 -7.75 -0.84 -15.95
CA SER A 117 -8.97 -0.64 -16.74
C SER A 117 -9.86 -1.88 -16.68
N VAL A 118 -11.16 -1.72 -16.94
CA VAL A 118 -12.13 -2.83 -16.88
C VAL A 118 -11.73 -3.99 -17.79
N ASN A 119 -11.16 -3.69 -18.96
CA ASN A 119 -10.72 -4.70 -19.93
C ASN A 119 -9.50 -5.51 -19.48
N GLU A 120 -8.78 -5.05 -18.45
CA GLU A 120 -7.65 -5.77 -17.86
C GLU A 120 -8.07 -6.66 -16.68
N LEU A 121 -9.34 -6.57 -16.25
CA LEU A 121 -9.85 -7.37 -15.14
C LEU A 121 -10.17 -8.78 -15.61
N GLU A 122 -9.62 -9.76 -14.89
CA GLU A 122 -9.91 -11.16 -15.11
C GLU A 122 -11.17 -11.55 -14.33
N THR A 123 -12.23 -11.90 -15.04
CA THR A 123 -13.55 -12.30 -14.48
C THR A 123 -13.53 -13.64 -13.75
N THR A 124 -12.42 -14.38 -13.83
CA THR A 124 -12.15 -15.58 -13.03
C THR A 124 -12.10 -15.25 -11.53
N TRP A 125 -11.60 -14.06 -11.17
CA TRP A 125 -11.38 -13.67 -9.77
C TRP A 125 -12.52 -12.83 -9.18
N PHE A 126 -13.33 -12.20 -10.04
CA PHE A 126 -14.34 -11.23 -9.65
C PHE A 126 -15.66 -11.40 -10.40
N ASP A 127 -16.76 -11.12 -9.72
CA ASP A 127 -17.99 -10.70 -10.36
C ASP A 127 -18.05 -9.17 -10.42
N LEU A 128 -18.36 -8.64 -11.60
CA LEU A 128 -18.32 -7.20 -11.88
C LEU A 128 -19.74 -6.64 -11.94
N HIS A 129 -20.03 -5.64 -11.11
CA HIS A 129 -21.35 -5.00 -11.04
C HIS A 129 -21.22 -3.50 -11.23
N GLN A 130 -21.86 -2.95 -12.26
CA GLN A 130 -21.95 -1.51 -12.45
C GLN A 130 -23.04 -0.94 -11.53
N GLN A 131 -22.69 0.03 -10.68
CA GLN A 131 -23.61 0.74 -9.79
C GLN A 131 -23.48 2.25 -10.03
N GLY A 132 -24.37 2.80 -10.85
CA GLY A 132 -24.23 4.18 -11.33
C GLY A 132 -22.92 4.37 -12.10
N ASN A 133 -22.07 5.29 -11.66
CA ASN A 133 -20.76 5.53 -12.26
C ASN A 133 -19.64 4.66 -11.67
N ASP A 134 -19.91 3.88 -10.63
CA ASP A 134 -18.90 3.04 -9.97
C ASP A 134 -18.97 1.59 -10.45
N LEU A 135 -17.80 1.03 -10.72
CA LEU A 135 -17.65 -0.41 -10.93
C LEU A 135 -17.34 -1.07 -9.57
N VAL A 136 -18.22 -1.94 -9.11
CA VAL A 136 -18.05 -2.69 -7.87
C VAL A 136 -17.58 -4.10 -8.18
N LEU A 137 -16.46 -4.50 -7.56
CA LEU A 137 -15.92 -5.85 -7.65
C LEU A 137 -16.44 -6.67 -6.48
N PHE A 138 -17.03 -7.81 -6.77
CA PHE A 138 -17.38 -8.85 -5.81
C PHE A 138 -16.36 -9.97 -5.92
N LYS A 139 -15.82 -10.37 -4.78
CA LYS A 139 -14.84 -11.47 -4.74
C LYS A 139 -15.54 -12.81 -4.95
N LYS A 140 -15.03 -13.64 -5.86
CA LYS A 140 -15.43 -15.05 -5.99
C LYS A 140 -14.84 -15.95 -4.90
#